data_AF-A0A1Q9DSB4-F1
#
_entry.id   AF-A0A1Q9DSB4-F1
#
_cell.length_a   1.000
_cell.length_b   1.000
_cell.length_c   1.000
_cell.angle_alpha   90.00
_cell.angle_beta   90.00
_cell.angle_gamma   90.00
#
_symmetry.space_group_name_H-M   'P 1'
#
loop_
_entity.id
_entity.type
_entity.pdbx_description
1 polymer ?
#
loop_
_entity_poly.entity_id
_entity_poly.type
_entity_poly.pdbx_seq_one_letter_code
_entity_poly.pdbx_strand_id
1 'polypeptide(L)'
;MALTGFDAASKDRDWDELREKGEAKRGRAETTLEAGILQRALLCLWTPDVLRVSRASAPCFDGVFAPEAHRAFQAACADLPPAAPKGLHSMEGQLWLHGLLPMRSVRQYATAWKKANLVLAMPSSVEHLFGKPMCFDSAADVEAAGVMWLELSELDGTGCVNYVTDFEWRPETMKSFFDVPGSSTNSGLVKFTVEDPSGDMELDDDLKFRVNLIPEDSGSEDPSGDMELDDDLKFRVNLIPEDSGSEAGALKVMHRLSLSLVGGKSSEKIYQIFFHTVDPTYQVHINVPDHRQPIFPTNEVFHQWHPLMDGLRRRPRLRFLIRLKPMDSGPLDGMCGCCG
;
A
#
# COMPACT_ATOMS: atom_id res chain seq x y z
N MET A 1 0.30 -31.33 6.21
CA MET A 1 1.09 -32.06 5.19
C MET A 1 1.98 -31.01 4.53
N ALA A 2 3.21 -30.87 5.01
CA ALA A 2 4.10 -29.76 4.67
C ALA A 2 4.75 -30.01 3.30
N LEU A 3 4.65 -29.04 2.38
CA LEU A 3 5.43 -29.00 1.14
C LEU A 3 6.67 -28.13 1.38
N THR A 4 7.64 -28.68 2.11
CA THR A 4 9.01 -28.15 2.15
C THR A 4 9.74 -28.57 0.88
N GLY A 5 9.98 -27.64 -0.03
CA GLY A 5 10.66 -27.98 -1.29
C GLY A 5 10.81 -26.82 -2.27
N PHE A 6 11.31 -25.66 -1.82
CA PHE A 6 12.00 -24.74 -2.73
C PHE A 6 13.49 -25.04 -2.64
N ASP A 7 13.90 -26.10 -3.32
CA ASP A 7 15.30 -26.42 -3.50
C ASP A 7 15.91 -25.41 -4.48
N ALA A 8 16.86 -24.63 -4.00
CA ALA A 8 17.52 -23.52 -4.69
C ALA A 8 18.58 -24.03 -5.70
N ALA A 9 18.22 -25.03 -6.51
CA ALA A 9 19.09 -25.66 -7.51
C ALA A 9 18.34 -25.93 -8.82
N SER A 10 17.55 -24.98 -9.30
CA SER A 10 17.10 -24.99 -10.69
C SER A 10 18.19 -24.34 -11.54
N LYS A 11 19.00 -25.18 -12.21
CA LYS A 11 19.95 -24.78 -13.26
C LYS A 11 19.40 -23.60 -14.05
N ASP A 12 20.14 -22.49 -14.06
CA ASP A 12 19.92 -21.37 -14.98
C ASP A 12 19.83 -21.95 -16.40
N ARG A 13 18.60 -22.00 -16.94
CA ARG A 13 18.43 -22.16 -18.37
C ARG A 13 18.71 -20.79 -18.96
N ASP A 14 19.74 -20.73 -19.79
CA ASP A 14 20.10 -19.54 -20.55
C ASP A 14 18.88 -19.12 -21.40
N TRP A 15 18.33 -17.95 -21.08
CA TRP A 15 17.08 -17.45 -21.64
C TRP A 15 17.24 -17.06 -23.12
N ASP A 16 18.47 -16.75 -23.53
CA ASP A 16 18.82 -16.50 -24.93
C ASP A 16 18.74 -17.80 -25.75
N GLU A 17 19.05 -18.95 -25.13
CA GLU A 17 18.96 -20.27 -25.77
C GLU A 17 17.51 -20.74 -25.99
N LEU A 18 16.59 -20.37 -25.09
CA LEU A 18 15.15 -20.63 -25.27
C LEU A 18 14.53 -19.72 -26.34
N ARG A 19 15.03 -18.49 -26.46
CA ARG A 19 14.61 -17.53 -27.48
C ARG A 19 15.08 -17.95 -28.87
N GLU A 20 16.34 -18.37 -29.04
CA GLU A 20 16.84 -18.94 -30.30
C GLU A 20 16.09 -20.22 -30.70
N LYS A 21 15.81 -21.11 -29.75
CA LYS A 21 15.02 -22.33 -30.02
C LYS A 21 13.55 -22.03 -30.34
N GLY A 22 13.01 -20.92 -29.84
CA GLY A 22 11.68 -20.41 -30.16
C GLY A 22 11.58 -19.79 -31.55
N GLU A 23 12.59 -19.00 -31.95
CA GLU A 23 12.67 -18.40 -33.29
C GLU A 23 12.82 -19.45 -34.40
N ALA A 24 13.57 -20.53 -34.14
CA ALA A 24 13.74 -21.65 -35.06
C ALA A 24 12.46 -22.51 -35.27
N LYS A 25 11.46 -22.37 -34.39
CA LYS A 25 10.15 -23.06 -34.46
C LYS A 25 9.01 -22.14 -34.86
N ARG A 26 9.28 -21.04 -35.59
CA ARG A 26 8.26 -20.26 -36.34
C ARG A 26 7.65 -21.04 -37.53
N GLY A 27 7.30 -22.31 -37.31
CA GLY A 27 6.26 -22.99 -38.06
C GLY A 27 4.93 -22.53 -37.46
N ARG A 28 4.22 -21.71 -38.23
CA ARG A 28 2.93 -21.06 -37.97
C ARG A 28 1.86 -22.01 -37.39
N ALA A 29 1.92 -22.29 -36.09
CA ALA A 29 0.77 -22.72 -35.33
C ALA A 29 0.11 -21.45 -34.77
N GLU A 30 -0.68 -20.78 -35.60
CA GLU A 30 -1.69 -19.82 -35.15
C GLU A 30 -2.77 -20.59 -34.38
N THR A 31 -2.44 -21.12 -33.20
CA THR A 31 -3.45 -21.29 -32.16
C THR A 31 -3.75 -19.88 -31.67
N THR A 32 -4.61 -19.18 -32.40
CA THR A 32 -5.34 -18.02 -31.89
C THR A 32 -6.21 -18.53 -30.75
N LEU A 33 -5.60 -18.68 -29.57
CA LEU A 33 -6.31 -18.48 -28.31
C LEU A 33 -7.05 -17.15 -28.51
N GLU A 34 -8.38 -17.18 -28.52
CA GLU A 34 -9.17 -15.95 -28.64
C GLU A 34 -8.58 -14.93 -27.67
N ALA A 35 -8.24 -13.75 -28.20
CA ALA A 35 -7.47 -12.75 -27.48
C ALA A 35 -8.13 -12.49 -26.11
N GLY A 36 -7.40 -12.79 -25.04
CA GLY A 36 -7.87 -12.58 -23.68
C GLY A 36 -8.44 -13.79 -22.94
N ILE A 37 -8.76 -14.94 -23.57
CA ILE A 37 -9.24 -16.13 -22.83
C ILE A 37 -8.16 -16.63 -21.87
N LEU A 38 -6.93 -16.74 -22.35
CA LEU A 38 -5.79 -17.14 -21.52
C LEU A 38 -5.65 -16.18 -20.34
N GLN A 39 -5.64 -14.86 -20.59
CA GLN A 39 -5.47 -13.87 -19.53
C GLN A 39 -6.62 -13.92 -18.52
N ARG A 40 -7.88 -14.04 -18.95
CA ARG A 40 -9.03 -14.22 -18.04
C ARG A 40 -8.89 -15.48 -17.18
N ALA A 41 -8.46 -16.60 -17.76
CA ALA A 41 -8.23 -17.83 -17.01
C ALA A 41 -7.08 -17.66 -16.00
N LEU A 42 -6.00 -16.99 -16.39
CA LEU A 42 -4.84 -16.72 -15.54
C LEU A 42 -5.14 -15.74 -14.39
N LEU A 43 -6.12 -14.83 -14.54
CA LEU A 43 -6.55 -13.93 -13.45
C LEU A 43 -7.18 -14.68 -12.27
N CYS A 44 -7.68 -15.89 -12.49
CA CYS A 44 -8.21 -16.75 -11.43
C CYS A 44 -7.12 -17.60 -10.76
N LEU A 45 -5.87 -17.51 -11.21
CA LEU A 45 -4.75 -18.31 -10.71
C LEU A 45 -3.84 -17.50 -9.79
N TRP A 46 -3.15 -18.22 -8.91
CA TRP A 46 -2.10 -17.66 -8.09
C TRP A 46 -0.84 -17.42 -8.95
N THR A 47 0.02 -16.47 -8.56
CA THR A 47 1.24 -16.13 -9.31
C THR A 47 2.12 -17.35 -9.66
N PRO A 48 2.34 -18.37 -8.80
CA PRO A 48 3.11 -19.56 -9.16
C PRO A 48 2.47 -20.32 -10.29
N ASP A 49 1.15 -20.42 -10.30
CA ASP A 49 0.42 -21.17 -11.31
C ASP A 49 0.50 -20.44 -12.64
N VAL A 50 0.41 -19.11 -12.63
CA VAL A 50 0.71 -18.27 -13.81
C VAL A 50 2.13 -18.52 -14.32
N LEU A 51 3.13 -18.54 -13.43
CA LEU A 51 4.53 -18.82 -13.77
C LEU A 51 4.76 -20.27 -14.22
N ARG A 52 3.97 -21.23 -13.75
CA ARG A 52 4.00 -22.63 -14.22
C ARG A 52 3.40 -22.72 -15.62
N VAL A 53 2.25 -22.07 -15.86
CA VAL A 53 1.61 -22.02 -17.17
C VAL A 53 2.55 -21.39 -18.20
N SER A 54 3.22 -20.30 -17.84
CA SER A 54 4.18 -19.64 -18.74
C SER A 54 5.38 -20.53 -19.10
N ARG A 55 5.68 -21.56 -18.30
CA ARG A 55 6.77 -22.53 -18.58
C ARG A 55 6.31 -23.73 -19.41
N ALA A 56 5.01 -23.89 -19.65
CA ALA A 56 4.48 -25.03 -20.37
C ALA A 56 4.86 -25.02 -21.87
N SER A 57 4.96 -23.84 -22.48
CA SER A 57 5.32 -23.68 -23.89
C SER A 57 5.78 -22.24 -24.20
N ALA A 58 6.48 -22.04 -25.33
CA ALA A 58 6.86 -20.69 -25.78
C ALA A 58 5.64 -19.77 -26.03
N PRO A 59 4.53 -20.24 -26.66
CA PRO A 59 3.31 -19.43 -26.75
C PRO A 59 2.71 -19.03 -25.38
N CYS A 60 2.75 -19.93 -24.39
CA CYS A 60 2.32 -19.58 -23.03
C CYS A 60 3.25 -18.56 -22.38
N PHE A 61 4.56 -18.65 -22.63
CA PHE A 61 5.53 -17.67 -22.17
C PHE A 61 5.21 -16.29 -22.75
N ASP A 62 5.07 -16.19 -24.07
CA ASP A 62 4.73 -14.93 -24.75
C ASP A 62 3.36 -14.40 -24.28
N GLY A 63 2.37 -15.29 -24.13
CA GLY A 63 1.04 -14.95 -23.62
C GLY A 63 1.01 -14.43 -22.17
N VAL A 64 2.13 -14.53 -21.44
CA VAL A 64 2.28 -14.01 -20.07
C VAL A 64 3.22 -12.82 -20.01
N PHE A 65 4.34 -12.84 -20.74
CA PHE A 65 5.43 -11.87 -20.60
C PHE A 65 5.53 -10.84 -21.73
N ALA A 66 4.85 -11.03 -22.87
CA ALA A 66 4.91 -10.07 -23.96
C ALA A 66 4.23 -8.73 -23.58
N PRO A 67 4.67 -7.59 -24.14
CA PRO A 67 4.01 -6.30 -23.93
C PRO A 67 2.50 -6.32 -24.23
N GLU A 68 2.09 -7.07 -25.25
CA GLU A 68 0.70 -7.26 -25.65
C GLU A 68 -0.09 -8.05 -24.60
N ALA A 69 0.55 -9.02 -23.94
CA ALA A 69 -0.06 -9.80 -22.85
C ALA A 69 -0.44 -8.90 -21.67
N HIS A 70 0.41 -7.93 -21.33
CA HIS A 70 0.10 -6.98 -20.25
C HIS A 70 -1.16 -6.16 -20.56
N ARG A 71 -1.31 -5.66 -21.79
CA ARG A 71 -2.54 -4.96 -22.21
C ARG A 71 -3.77 -5.87 -22.15
N ALA A 72 -3.62 -7.14 -22.54
CA ALA A 72 -4.70 -8.12 -22.46
C ALA A 72 -5.10 -8.43 -21.01
N PHE A 73 -4.13 -8.51 -20.08
CA PHE A 73 -4.40 -8.61 -18.64
C PHE A 73 -5.11 -7.37 -18.10
N GLN A 74 -4.67 -6.17 -18.47
CA GLN A 74 -5.33 -4.92 -18.06
C GLN A 74 -6.78 -4.88 -18.54
N ALA A 75 -7.05 -5.25 -19.79
CA ALA A 75 -8.40 -5.32 -20.34
C ALA A 75 -9.24 -6.38 -19.61
N ALA A 76 -8.71 -7.58 -19.38
CA ALA A 76 -9.40 -8.63 -18.65
C ALA A 76 -9.70 -8.23 -17.18
N CYS A 77 -8.78 -7.50 -16.53
CA CYS A 77 -8.98 -6.95 -15.19
C CYS A 77 -10.03 -5.84 -15.13
N ALA A 78 -10.14 -5.02 -16.17
CA ALA A 78 -11.16 -3.97 -16.26
C ALA A 78 -12.57 -4.57 -16.28
N ASP A 79 -12.74 -5.74 -16.91
CA ASP A 79 -14.02 -6.47 -17.00
C ASP A 79 -14.40 -7.22 -15.71
N LEU A 80 -13.46 -7.39 -14.78
CA LEU A 80 -13.75 -8.09 -13.53
C LEU A 80 -14.68 -7.25 -12.62
N PRO A 81 -15.61 -7.89 -11.88
CA PRO A 81 -16.44 -7.22 -10.89
C PRO A 81 -15.61 -6.35 -9.92
N PRO A 82 -16.16 -5.25 -9.38
CA PRO A 82 -15.44 -4.38 -8.46
C PRO A 82 -14.87 -5.10 -7.23
N ALA A 83 -15.53 -6.16 -6.76
CA ALA A 83 -15.12 -6.96 -5.61
C ALA A 83 -14.16 -8.12 -5.95
N ALA A 84 -13.85 -8.34 -7.23
CA ALA A 84 -12.93 -9.40 -7.62
C ALA A 84 -11.52 -9.09 -7.09
N PRO A 85 -10.76 -10.10 -6.63
CA PRO A 85 -9.42 -9.89 -6.12
C PRO A 85 -8.50 -9.43 -7.25
N LYS A 86 -8.26 -8.12 -7.37
CA LYS A 86 -7.31 -7.52 -8.32
C LYS A 86 -5.92 -7.32 -7.70
N GLY A 87 -5.57 -8.17 -6.74
CA GLY A 87 -4.77 -7.76 -5.59
C GLY A 87 -3.59 -8.62 -5.23
N LEU A 88 -2.67 -8.02 -4.48
CA LEU A 88 -1.55 -8.70 -3.85
C LEU A 88 -2.02 -9.45 -2.60
N HIS A 89 -1.52 -10.66 -2.42
CA HIS A 89 -1.83 -11.48 -1.24
C HIS A 89 -0.53 -11.98 -0.62
N SER A 90 -0.53 -12.22 0.69
CA SER A 90 0.53 -12.99 1.35
C SER A 90 -0.04 -14.26 1.93
N MET A 91 0.56 -15.42 1.64
CA MET A 91 0.21 -16.66 2.34
C MET A 91 1.50 -17.27 2.85
N GLU A 92 1.58 -17.53 4.16
CA GLU A 92 2.77 -18.11 4.80
C GLU A 92 4.06 -17.33 4.47
N GLY A 93 3.99 -15.99 4.47
CA GLY A 93 5.12 -15.11 4.15
C GLY A 93 5.51 -15.04 2.66
N GLN A 94 4.82 -15.78 1.77
CA GLN A 94 5.03 -15.67 0.32
C GLN A 94 4.15 -14.59 -0.28
N LEU A 95 4.78 -13.70 -1.05
CA LEU A 95 4.10 -12.66 -1.79
C LEU A 95 3.52 -13.21 -3.10
N TRP A 96 2.23 -12.98 -3.27
CA TRP A 96 1.49 -13.31 -4.49
C TRP A 96 1.08 -12.03 -5.18
N LEU A 97 1.60 -11.86 -6.39
CA LEU A 97 1.48 -10.67 -7.23
C LEU A 97 0.47 -10.92 -8.35
N HIS A 98 -0.57 -10.07 -8.42
CA HIS A 98 -1.69 -10.19 -9.36
C HIS A 98 -1.32 -9.74 -10.79
N GLY A 99 -2.10 -10.18 -11.78
CA GLY A 99 -1.91 -9.93 -13.23
C GLY A 99 -1.99 -8.46 -13.68
N LEU A 100 -2.17 -7.50 -12.78
CA LEU A 100 -2.05 -6.06 -13.11
C LEU A 100 -0.59 -5.60 -13.17
N LEU A 101 0.34 -6.42 -12.70
CA LEU A 101 1.77 -6.12 -12.76
C LEU A 101 2.33 -6.37 -14.16
N PRO A 102 3.22 -5.50 -14.65
CA PRO A 102 4.12 -5.89 -15.74
C PRO A 102 4.91 -7.11 -15.27
N MET A 103 4.64 -8.29 -15.85
CA MET A 103 5.27 -9.56 -15.41
C MET A 103 6.81 -9.51 -15.46
N ARG A 104 7.37 -8.62 -16.30
CA ARG A 104 8.80 -8.28 -16.33
C ARG A 104 9.35 -7.71 -15.02
N SER A 105 8.54 -6.95 -14.28
CA SER A 105 8.92 -6.28 -13.03
C SER A 105 8.62 -7.13 -11.79
N VAL A 106 7.80 -8.17 -11.93
CA VAL A 106 7.37 -9.06 -10.82
C VAL A 106 8.56 -9.64 -10.06
N ARG A 107 9.63 -10.05 -10.76
CA ARG A 107 10.83 -10.58 -10.10
C ARG A 107 11.49 -9.51 -9.22
N GLN A 108 11.66 -8.30 -9.75
CA GLN A 108 12.28 -7.20 -9.01
C GLN A 108 11.43 -6.83 -7.79
N TYR A 109 10.13 -6.69 -7.95
CA TYR A 109 9.19 -6.39 -6.87
C TYR A 109 9.12 -7.47 -5.80
N ALA A 110 9.07 -8.75 -6.18
CA ALA A 110 9.10 -9.84 -5.20
C ALA A 110 10.43 -9.90 -4.43
N THR A 111 11.54 -9.59 -5.10
CA THR A 111 12.87 -9.52 -4.47
C THR A 111 12.94 -8.35 -3.49
N ALA A 112 12.46 -7.18 -3.92
CA ALA A 112 12.40 -5.97 -3.10
C ALA A 112 11.51 -6.17 -1.88
N TRP A 113 10.33 -6.76 -2.04
CA TRP A 113 9.42 -7.09 -0.94
C TRP A 113 10.10 -7.94 0.13
N LYS A 114 10.79 -9.00 -0.30
CA LYS A 114 11.50 -9.90 0.61
C LYS A 114 12.68 -9.22 1.29
N LYS A 115 13.48 -8.44 0.55
CA LYS A 115 14.63 -7.69 1.08
C LYS A 115 14.19 -6.63 2.10
N ALA A 116 13.04 -5.99 1.85
CA ALA A 116 12.42 -5.00 2.72
C ALA A 116 11.71 -5.59 3.96
N ASN A 117 11.67 -6.92 4.11
CA ASN A 117 10.96 -7.60 5.20
C ASN A 117 9.51 -7.10 5.39
N LEU A 118 8.77 -6.99 4.28
CA LEU A 118 7.41 -6.46 4.27
C LEU A 118 6.38 -7.50 4.73
N VAL A 119 5.48 -7.06 5.60
CA VAL A 119 4.37 -7.83 6.15
C VAL A 119 3.06 -7.22 5.66
N LEU A 120 2.17 -8.05 5.13
CA LEU A 120 0.85 -7.62 4.71
C LEU A 120 -0.11 -7.70 5.91
N ALA A 121 -0.48 -6.55 6.48
CA ALA A 121 -1.38 -6.48 7.64
C ALA A 121 -2.83 -6.24 7.20
N MET A 122 -3.41 -7.21 6.49
CA MET A 122 -4.80 -7.14 6.05
C MET A 122 -5.74 -7.87 7.00
N PRO A 123 -6.98 -7.39 7.21
CA PRO A 123 -7.94 -8.04 8.10
C PRO A 123 -8.22 -9.48 7.67
N SER A 124 -8.16 -10.42 8.62
CA SER A 124 -8.61 -11.79 8.42
C SER A 124 -10.10 -11.93 8.72
N SER A 125 -10.75 -12.91 8.08
CA SER A 125 -12.15 -13.24 8.31
C SER A 125 -12.40 -14.73 8.03
N VAL A 126 -13.61 -15.21 8.27
CA VAL A 126 -14.00 -16.59 7.89
C VAL A 126 -13.82 -16.84 6.38
N GLU A 127 -14.04 -15.81 5.56
CA GLU A 127 -13.87 -15.87 4.10
C GLU A 127 -12.40 -15.68 3.68
N HIS A 128 -11.59 -15.06 4.54
CA HIS A 128 -10.21 -14.69 4.30
C HIS A 128 -9.32 -15.09 5.49
N LEU A 129 -9.14 -16.40 5.68
CA LEU A 129 -8.41 -16.96 6.82
C LEU A 129 -6.97 -16.43 6.94
N PHE A 130 -6.34 -16.10 5.80
CA PHE A 130 -4.96 -15.60 5.72
C PHE A 130 -4.89 -14.09 5.42
N GLY A 131 -5.96 -13.35 5.73
CA GLY A 131 -6.08 -11.93 5.41
C GLY A 131 -6.76 -11.69 4.06
N LYS A 132 -7.50 -10.59 3.96
CA LYS A 132 -8.12 -10.15 2.71
C LYS A 132 -7.04 -9.80 1.67
N PRO A 133 -7.20 -10.18 0.39
CA PRO A 133 -6.31 -9.71 -0.67
C PRO A 133 -6.26 -8.18 -0.73
N MET A 134 -5.06 -7.62 -0.84
CA MET A 134 -4.85 -6.19 -1.03
C MET A 134 -5.15 -5.80 -2.49
N CYS A 135 -6.33 -5.25 -2.74
CA CYS A 135 -6.77 -4.91 -4.09
C CYS A 135 -6.06 -3.67 -4.65
N PHE A 136 -5.67 -3.72 -5.93
CA PHE A 136 -5.27 -2.54 -6.70
C PHE A 136 -6.33 -2.23 -7.77
N ASP A 137 -6.59 -0.95 -7.98
CA ASP A 137 -7.67 -0.53 -8.88
C ASP A 137 -7.14 -0.11 -10.25
N SER A 138 -5.83 0.15 -10.35
CA SER A 138 -5.16 0.57 -11.58
C SER A 138 -3.70 0.13 -11.60
N ALA A 139 -3.08 0.16 -12.80
CA ALA A 139 -1.65 -0.08 -12.94
C ALA A 139 -0.81 0.96 -12.17
N ALA A 140 -1.26 2.22 -12.10
CA ALA A 140 -0.58 3.27 -11.35
C ALA A 140 -0.56 2.98 -9.84
N ASP A 141 -1.64 2.44 -9.27
CA ASP A 141 -1.68 2.05 -7.85
C ASP A 141 -0.67 0.94 -7.53
N VAL A 142 -0.52 0.01 -8.47
CA VAL A 142 0.43 -1.10 -8.37
C VAL A 142 1.87 -0.59 -8.51
N GLU A 143 2.13 0.29 -9.48
CA GLU A 143 3.45 0.88 -9.70
C GLU A 143 3.88 1.72 -8.49
N ALA A 144 2.98 2.49 -7.89
CA ALA A 144 3.24 3.23 -6.65
C ALA A 144 3.71 2.30 -5.52
N ALA A 145 3.03 1.16 -5.31
CA ALA A 145 3.48 0.17 -4.35
C ALA A 145 4.81 -0.49 -4.74
N GLY A 146 5.01 -0.77 -6.03
CA GLY A 146 6.24 -1.35 -6.56
C GLY A 146 7.46 -0.46 -6.34
N VAL A 147 7.34 0.84 -6.60
CA VAL A 147 8.39 1.84 -6.32
C VAL A 147 8.69 1.88 -4.83
N MET A 148 7.66 1.94 -3.99
CA MET A 148 7.82 1.93 -2.55
C MET A 148 8.53 0.65 -2.04
N TRP A 149 8.28 -0.53 -2.61
CA TRP A 149 9.04 -1.74 -2.27
C TRP A 149 10.52 -1.62 -2.63
N LEU A 150 10.82 -1.10 -3.81
CA LEU A 150 12.19 -0.91 -4.29
C LEU A 150 12.95 0.06 -3.39
N GLU A 151 12.36 1.22 -3.10
CA GLU A 151 12.95 2.24 -2.22
C GLU A 151 13.22 1.68 -0.83
N LEU A 152 12.22 1.03 -0.23
CA LEU A 152 12.36 0.44 1.10
C LEU A 152 13.45 -0.65 1.14
N SER A 153 13.62 -1.38 0.03
CA SER A 153 14.64 -2.43 -0.07
C SER A 153 16.07 -1.88 -0.09
N GLU A 154 16.26 -0.58 -0.34
CA GLU A 154 17.57 0.08 -0.31
C GLU A 154 17.88 0.72 1.06
N LEU A 155 16.91 0.78 1.98
CA LEU A 155 17.11 1.29 3.33
C LEU A 155 17.72 0.22 4.25
N ASP A 156 18.49 0.67 5.25
CA ASP A 156 18.90 -0.22 6.34
C ASP A 156 17.68 -0.55 7.22
N GLY A 157 17.19 -1.78 7.07
CA GLY A 157 16.03 -2.29 7.79
C GLY A 157 16.37 -2.91 9.16
N THR A 158 17.60 -2.79 9.65
CA THR A 158 18.01 -3.48 10.88
C THR A 158 17.14 -3.07 12.07
N GLY A 159 16.48 -4.07 12.69
CA GLY A 159 15.55 -3.87 13.82
C GLY A 159 14.21 -3.24 13.44
N CYS A 160 13.92 -3.07 12.15
CA CYS A 160 12.68 -2.48 11.66
C CYS A 160 11.73 -3.55 11.08
N VAL A 161 10.44 -3.41 11.37
CA VAL A 161 9.38 -4.19 10.74
C VAL A 161 8.53 -3.27 9.88
N ASN A 162 8.28 -3.68 8.64
CA ASN A 162 7.55 -2.88 7.66
C ASN A 162 6.21 -3.54 7.36
N TYR A 163 5.11 -2.85 7.62
CA TYR A 163 3.76 -3.31 7.33
C TYR A 163 3.16 -2.55 6.16
N VAL A 164 2.40 -3.23 5.31
CA VAL A 164 1.50 -2.58 4.36
C VAL A 164 0.07 -2.95 4.71
N THR A 165 -0.80 -1.96 4.79
CA THR A 165 -2.22 -2.16 5.13
C THR A 165 -3.12 -1.17 4.42
N ASP A 166 -4.41 -1.47 4.43
CA ASP A 166 -5.49 -0.61 3.98
C ASP A 166 -6.36 -0.22 5.19
N PHE A 167 -6.46 1.08 5.48
CA PHE A 167 -7.47 1.62 6.38
C PHE A 167 -8.75 1.86 5.58
N GLU A 168 -9.78 1.07 5.84
CA GLU A 168 -11.06 1.11 5.11
C GLU A 168 -12.15 1.82 5.93
N TRP A 169 -13.01 2.55 5.23
CA TRP A 169 -14.26 3.09 5.77
C TRP A 169 -15.44 2.35 5.17
N ARG A 170 -16.53 2.31 5.93
CA ARG A 170 -17.80 1.85 5.36
C ARG A 170 -18.32 2.90 4.36
N PRO A 171 -18.89 2.49 3.21
CA PRO A 171 -19.41 3.41 2.21
C PRO A 171 -20.42 4.43 2.79
N GLU A 172 -21.28 4.01 3.70
CA GLU A 172 -22.27 4.87 4.36
C GLU A 172 -21.62 5.94 5.27
N THR A 173 -20.50 5.62 5.90
CA THR A 173 -19.73 6.56 6.73
C THR A 173 -19.11 7.64 5.84
N MET A 174 -18.49 7.25 4.72
CA MET A 174 -17.89 8.22 3.79
C MET A 174 -18.93 9.07 3.07
N LYS A 175 -20.08 8.48 2.72
CA LYS A 175 -21.20 9.26 2.20
C LYS A 175 -21.62 10.34 3.18
N SER A 176 -21.86 9.98 4.44
CA SER A 176 -22.23 10.94 5.49
C SER A 176 -21.16 12.02 5.69
N PHE A 177 -19.88 11.63 5.62
CA PHE A 177 -18.76 12.55 5.75
C PHE A 177 -18.74 13.62 4.63
N PHE A 178 -18.94 13.23 3.38
CA PHE A 178 -18.95 14.18 2.26
C PHE A 178 -20.25 14.95 2.12
N ASP A 179 -21.38 14.40 2.58
CA ASP A 179 -22.69 15.06 2.53
C ASP A 179 -22.82 16.17 3.61
N VAL A 180 -22.08 16.07 4.71
CA VAL A 180 -22.15 17.01 5.84
C VAL A 180 -20.86 17.82 5.97
N PRO A 181 -20.85 19.11 5.60
CA PRO A 181 -19.70 20.00 5.77
C PRO A 181 -19.22 20.04 7.22
N GLY A 182 -17.90 19.98 7.43
CA GLY A 182 -17.31 20.01 8.77
C GLY A 182 -17.48 18.71 9.57
N SER A 183 -17.99 17.63 8.97
CA SER A 183 -18.03 16.35 9.66
C SER A 183 -16.63 15.74 9.82
N SER A 184 -16.48 14.91 10.85
CA SER A 184 -15.31 14.06 11.06
C SER A 184 -15.63 12.61 10.71
N THR A 185 -14.60 11.82 10.43
CA THR A 185 -14.76 10.40 10.14
C THR A 185 -13.58 9.58 10.67
N ASN A 186 -13.85 8.32 10.99
CA ASN A 186 -12.87 7.37 11.49
C ASN A 186 -12.90 6.09 10.65
N SER A 187 -11.74 5.57 10.27
CA SER A 187 -11.62 4.30 9.58
C SER A 187 -11.96 3.13 10.51
N GLY A 188 -12.05 1.94 9.93
CA GLY A 188 -11.92 0.69 10.68
C GLY A 188 -10.58 0.61 11.42
N LEU A 189 -10.53 -0.24 12.44
CA LEU A 189 -9.32 -0.53 13.21
C LEU A 189 -8.43 -1.51 12.46
N VAL A 190 -7.14 -1.21 12.41
CA VAL A 190 -6.11 -2.13 11.94
C VAL A 190 -5.23 -2.51 13.12
N LYS A 191 -4.92 -3.81 13.23
CA LYS A 191 -4.04 -4.38 14.27
C LYS A 191 -2.73 -4.80 13.61
N PHE A 192 -1.62 -4.43 14.22
CA PHE A 192 -0.28 -4.93 13.94
C PHE A 192 0.22 -5.69 15.17
N THR A 193 0.86 -6.82 14.95
CA THR A 193 1.46 -7.64 15.99
C THR A 193 2.95 -7.68 15.72
N VAL A 194 3.74 -7.05 16.58
CA VAL A 194 5.21 -7.08 16.50
C VAL A 194 5.68 -8.28 17.32
N GLU A 195 6.17 -9.29 16.62
CA GLU A 195 6.63 -10.53 17.24
C GLU A 195 7.89 -10.31 18.08
N ASP A 196 7.94 -10.89 19.28
CA ASP A 196 9.16 -10.84 20.08
C ASP A 196 10.26 -11.74 19.45
N PRO A 197 11.55 -11.30 19.44
CA PRO A 197 12.62 -12.10 18.86
C PRO A 197 12.82 -13.49 19.49
N SER A 198 12.33 -13.72 20.71
CA SER A 198 12.34 -15.05 21.34
C SER A 198 11.30 -16.01 20.76
N GLY A 199 10.31 -15.50 20.01
CA GLY A 199 9.16 -16.25 19.52
C GLY A 199 8.12 -16.57 20.61
N ASP A 200 8.23 -15.96 21.79
CA ASP A 200 7.23 -16.06 22.83
C ASP A 200 6.04 -15.14 22.53
N MET A 201 4.93 -15.73 22.08
CA MET A 201 3.72 -15.00 21.71
C MET A 201 3.09 -14.22 22.88
N GLU A 202 3.43 -14.55 24.14
CA GLU A 202 2.95 -13.77 25.30
C GLU A 202 3.64 -12.41 25.40
N LEU A 203 4.80 -12.25 24.76
CA LEU A 203 5.60 -11.02 24.71
C LEU A 203 5.38 -10.21 23.42
N ASP A 204 4.49 -10.68 22.54
CA ASP A 204 4.17 -9.99 21.29
C ASP A 204 3.42 -8.67 21.55
N ASP A 205 3.85 -7.62 20.86
CA ASP A 205 3.27 -6.29 21.02
C ASP A 205 2.14 -6.04 20.00
N ASP A 206 0.93 -5.84 20.52
CA ASP A 206 -0.25 -5.57 19.73
C ASP A 206 -0.58 -4.07 19.65
N LEU A 207 -0.31 -3.46 18.50
CA LEU A 207 -0.62 -2.06 18.23
C LEU A 207 -1.86 -1.95 17.35
N LYS A 208 -2.85 -1.17 17.80
CA LYS A 208 -4.13 -0.98 17.08
C LYS A 208 -4.29 0.48 16.70
N PHE A 209 -4.47 0.73 15.40
CA PHE A 209 -4.59 2.09 14.86
C PHE A 209 -5.89 2.28 14.11
N ARG A 210 -6.29 3.53 13.97
CA ARG A 210 -7.29 4.01 13.01
C ARG A 210 -6.83 5.34 12.42
N VAL A 211 -7.31 5.64 11.23
CA VAL A 211 -7.18 6.96 10.61
C VAL A 211 -8.43 7.78 10.90
N ASN A 212 -8.24 9.03 11.30
CA ASN A 212 -9.30 10.00 11.47
C ASN A 212 -9.08 11.16 10.50
N LEU A 213 -10.17 11.68 9.95
CA LEU A 213 -10.21 12.98 9.27
C LEU A 213 -11.10 13.88 10.10
N ILE A 214 -10.51 14.95 10.64
CA ILE A 214 -11.18 15.85 11.57
C ILE A 214 -11.15 17.25 10.92
N PRO A 215 -12.26 18.00 10.91
CA PRO A 215 -12.23 19.38 10.44
C PRO A 215 -11.19 20.17 11.21
N GLU A 216 -10.43 21.01 10.51
CA GLU A 216 -9.63 22.03 11.13
C GLU A 216 -10.58 23.14 11.57
N ASP A 217 -10.77 23.32 12.88
CA ASP A 217 -11.51 24.47 13.38
C ASP A 217 -10.77 25.72 12.93
N SER A 218 -11.42 26.58 12.12
CA SER A 218 -10.85 27.85 11.65
C SER A 218 -10.70 28.90 12.76
N GLY A 219 -10.51 28.47 14.02
CA GLY A 219 -10.51 29.32 15.21
C GLY A 219 -10.01 28.67 16.50
N SER A 220 -9.23 27.58 16.47
CA SER A 220 -8.54 27.13 17.67
C SER A 220 -7.32 28.01 17.94
N GLU A 221 -7.48 28.97 18.85
CA GLU A 221 -6.35 29.51 19.61
C GLU A 221 -5.58 28.33 20.22
N ASP A 222 -4.27 28.27 19.97
CA ASP A 222 -3.37 27.33 20.62
C ASP A 222 -3.58 27.35 22.15
N PRO A 223 -3.86 26.22 22.81
CA PRO A 223 -3.91 26.18 24.27
C PRO A 223 -2.50 26.16 24.90
N SER A 224 -1.43 26.21 24.10
CA SER A 224 -0.07 26.42 24.58
C SER A 224 0.25 27.91 24.64
N GLY A 225 -0.22 28.56 25.70
CA GLY A 225 0.51 29.69 26.24
C GLY A 225 1.86 29.17 26.73
N ASP A 226 2.90 29.37 25.94
CA ASP A 226 4.19 29.90 26.39
C ASP A 226 5.04 30.28 25.17
N MET A 227 5.42 31.56 25.14
CA MET A 227 6.37 32.16 24.22
C MET A 227 7.73 31.46 24.34
N GLU A 228 8.24 30.91 23.24
CA GLU A 228 9.64 31.12 22.84
C GLU A 228 9.71 31.33 21.32
N LEU A 229 10.38 32.41 20.95
CA LEU A 229 10.67 32.82 19.59
C LEU A 229 11.59 31.79 18.92
N ASP A 230 11.15 31.18 17.83
CA ASP A 230 12.06 30.81 16.74
C ASP A 230 11.38 31.07 15.39
N ASP A 231 11.99 31.99 14.65
CA ASP A 231 11.67 32.41 13.29
C ASP A 231 11.92 31.26 12.31
N ASP A 232 10.96 30.34 12.18
CA ASP A 232 10.78 29.56 10.96
C ASP A 232 9.59 30.13 10.19
N LEU A 233 9.90 31.08 9.30
CA LEU A 233 9.03 31.52 8.21
C LEU A 233 8.67 30.31 7.32
N LYS A 234 7.70 29.51 7.76
CA LYS A 234 7.04 28.51 6.92
C LYS A 234 6.15 29.26 5.94
N PHE A 235 6.71 29.59 4.78
CA PHE A 235 5.95 30.08 3.64
C PHE A 235 4.96 28.99 3.20
N ARG A 236 3.73 29.01 3.75
CA ARG A 236 2.59 28.32 3.16
C ARG A 236 2.12 29.16 1.98
N VAL A 237 2.57 28.80 0.78
CA VAL A 237 2.00 29.34 -0.46
C VAL A 237 0.60 28.73 -0.63
N ASN A 238 -0.38 29.35 0.01
CA ASN A 238 -1.78 29.13 -0.32
C ASN A 238 -2.05 29.92 -1.60
N LEU A 239 -2.02 29.25 -2.76
CA LEU A 239 -2.58 29.84 -3.98
C LEU A 239 -4.09 29.95 -3.78
N ILE A 240 -4.52 31.11 -3.30
CA ILE A 240 -5.92 31.52 -3.28
C ILE A 240 -6.16 32.12 -4.66
N PRO A 241 -6.95 31.49 -5.54
CA PRO A 241 -7.40 32.18 -6.73
C PRO A 241 -8.23 33.39 -6.29
N GLU A 242 -7.77 34.59 -6.63
CA GLU A 242 -8.58 35.79 -6.55
C GLU A 242 -9.73 35.73 -7.57
N ASP A 243 -10.84 36.34 -7.15
CA ASP A 243 -12.03 36.72 -7.90
C ASP A 243 -13.11 35.67 -8.20
N SER A 244 -14.25 35.82 -7.52
CA SER A 244 -15.30 36.71 -8.05
C SER A 244 -16.48 36.77 -7.07
N GLY A 245 -17.05 37.98 -6.92
CA GLY A 245 -17.95 38.34 -5.83
C GLY A 245 -19.24 37.53 -5.70
N SER A 246 -19.78 37.60 -4.47
CA SER A 246 -21.01 37.02 -3.92
C SER A 246 -20.90 35.57 -3.42
N GLU A 247 -21.29 35.36 -2.16
CA GLU A 247 -21.23 34.13 -1.36
C GLU A 247 -19.94 33.85 -0.57
N ALA A 248 -19.51 34.85 0.21
CA ALA A 248 -18.72 34.63 1.41
C ALA A 248 -19.55 33.82 2.45
N GLY A 249 -19.32 32.51 2.55
CA GLY A 249 -20.00 31.67 3.56
C GLY A 249 -19.65 30.19 3.54
N ALA A 250 -19.29 29.61 2.40
CA ALA A 250 -18.70 28.28 2.36
C ALA A 250 -17.19 28.40 2.68
N LEU A 251 -16.86 28.65 3.95
CA LEU A 251 -15.52 28.40 4.48
C LEU A 251 -15.08 27.04 3.94
N LYS A 252 -14.01 27.02 3.13
CA LYS A 252 -13.44 25.79 2.57
C LYS A 252 -13.04 24.93 3.77
N VAL A 253 -13.88 23.96 4.11
CA VAL A 253 -13.64 23.05 5.23
C VAL A 253 -12.33 22.33 4.91
N MET A 254 -11.35 22.58 5.76
CA MET A 254 -10.07 21.88 5.76
C MET A 254 -10.20 20.71 6.72
N HIS A 255 -9.57 19.59 6.41
CA HIS A 255 -9.50 18.47 7.33
C HIS A 255 -8.05 18.12 7.61
N ARG A 256 -7.76 17.81 8.87
CA ARG A 256 -6.50 17.22 9.28
C ARG A 256 -6.64 15.71 9.32
N LEU A 257 -5.71 15.01 8.69
CA LEU A 257 -5.58 13.57 8.85
C LEU A 257 -4.81 13.31 10.14
N SER A 258 -5.27 12.37 10.95
CA SER A 258 -4.50 11.88 12.08
C SER A 258 -4.61 10.37 12.19
N LEU A 259 -3.56 9.74 12.71
CA LEU A 259 -3.63 8.36 13.17
C LEU A 259 -3.86 8.36 14.67
N SER A 260 -4.77 7.51 15.17
CA SER A 260 -4.94 7.30 16.60
C SER A 260 -4.51 5.90 17.00
N LEU A 261 -3.67 5.80 18.03
CA LEU A 261 -3.40 4.57 18.74
C LEU A 261 -4.57 4.26 19.68
N VAL A 262 -5.30 3.19 19.38
CA VAL A 262 -6.48 2.72 20.13
C VAL A 262 -6.11 1.60 21.11
N GLY A 263 -5.05 0.84 20.83
CA GLY A 263 -4.51 -0.20 21.71
C GLY A 263 -3.02 -0.37 21.48
N GLY A 264 -2.29 -0.82 22.50
CA GLY A 264 -0.82 -0.95 22.44
C GLY A 264 -0.04 0.08 23.27
N LYS A 265 -0.69 0.88 24.13
CA LYS A 265 0.02 1.79 25.05
C LYS A 265 0.87 1.06 26.11
N SER A 266 0.48 -0.17 26.42
CA SER A 266 1.14 -1.07 27.36
C SER A 266 2.04 -2.08 26.66
N SER A 267 2.50 -1.76 25.45
CA SER A 267 3.48 -2.58 24.75
C SER A 267 4.75 -2.71 25.59
N GLU A 268 5.42 -3.85 25.49
CA GLU A 268 6.68 -4.11 26.16
C GLU A 268 7.76 -3.12 25.72
N LYS A 269 7.78 -2.79 24.42
CA LYS A 269 8.74 -1.87 23.83
C LYS A 269 8.09 -0.55 23.46
N ILE A 270 8.93 0.49 23.41
CA ILE A 270 8.55 1.80 22.90
C ILE A 270 8.99 1.89 21.45
N TYR A 271 8.05 2.10 20.54
CA TYR A 271 8.30 2.17 19.11
C TYR A 271 8.38 3.61 18.60
N GLN A 272 9.34 3.84 17.71
CA GLN A 272 9.28 4.86 16.66
C GLN A 272 8.46 4.30 15.50
N ILE A 273 7.58 5.12 14.93
CA ILE A 273 6.69 4.69 13.84
C ILE A 273 6.70 5.74 12.73
N PHE A 274 6.80 5.29 11.49
CA PHE A 274 6.68 6.14 10.31
C PHE A 274 5.54 5.63 9.42
N PHE A 275 4.58 6.50 9.12
CA PHE A 275 3.49 6.21 8.21
C PHE A 275 3.69 6.94 6.90
N HIS A 276 3.51 6.23 5.78
CA HIS A 276 3.64 6.75 4.43
C HIS A 276 2.49 6.24 3.56
N THR A 277 1.71 7.15 2.99
CA THR A 277 0.63 6.73 2.07
C THR A 277 1.20 6.13 0.79
N VAL A 278 0.56 5.08 0.29
CA VAL A 278 0.92 4.46 -0.99
C VAL A 278 -0.17 4.78 -2.00
N ASP A 279 0.00 5.87 -2.74
CA ASP A 279 -0.92 6.33 -3.79
C ASP A 279 -0.15 7.00 -4.93
N PRO A 280 -0.57 6.84 -6.20
CA PRO A 280 0.11 7.47 -7.33
C PRO A 280 -0.06 9.00 -7.40
N THR A 281 -1.00 9.59 -6.66
CA THR A 281 -1.40 11.01 -6.83
C THR A 281 -1.10 11.90 -5.63
N TYR A 282 -0.77 11.34 -4.47
CA TYR A 282 -0.42 12.10 -3.28
C TYR A 282 0.52 11.30 -2.38
N GLN A 283 1.23 12.04 -1.53
CA GLN A 283 2.07 11.46 -0.48
C GLN A 283 1.79 12.22 0.82
N VAL A 284 1.50 11.47 1.88
CA VAL A 284 1.28 11.98 3.23
C VAL A 284 2.15 11.18 4.17
N HIS A 285 2.93 11.90 4.99
CA HIS A 285 3.86 11.32 5.93
C HIS A 285 3.50 11.71 7.36
N ILE A 286 3.61 10.76 8.28
CA ILE A 286 3.48 11.02 9.72
C ILE A 286 4.65 10.32 10.41
N ASN A 287 5.51 11.11 11.04
CA ASN A 287 6.60 10.62 11.86
C ASN A 287 6.19 10.64 13.34
N VAL A 288 6.33 9.50 14.00
CA VAL A 288 5.97 9.29 15.39
C VAL A 288 7.23 8.87 16.14
N PRO A 289 7.92 9.80 16.82
CA PRO A 289 9.13 9.45 17.57
C PRO A 289 8.83 8.59 18.81
N ASP A 290 7.63 8.67 19.36
CA ASP A 290 7.17 7.87 20.51
C ASP A 290 5.68 7.54 20.37
N HIS A 291 5.37 6.26 20.11
CA HIS A 291 4.00 5.79 19.91
C HIS A 291 3.08 5.93 21.14
N ARG A 292 3.60 6.22 22.34
CA ARG A 292 2.76 6.40 23.55
C ARG A 292 1.89 7.66 23.47
N GLN A 293 2.28 8.63 22.64
CA GLN A 293 1.39 9.72 22.25
C GLN A 293 0.21 9.11 21.47
N PRO A 294 -1.06 9.32 21.85
CA PRO A 294 -2.15 8.53 21.28
C PRO A 294 -2.65 9.02 19.92
N ILE A 295 -2.30 10.24 19.51
CA ILE A 295 -2.83 10.88 18.30
C ILE A 295 -1.65 11.50 17.55
N PHE A 296 -1.53 11.16 16.27
CA PHE A 296 -0.46 11.58 15.38
C PHE A 296 -1.04 12.35 14.20
N PRO A 297 -1.17 13.68 14.31
CA PRO A 297 -1.68 14.50 13.22
C PRO A 297 -0.66 14.65 12.09
N THR A 298 -1.15 14.81 10.85
CA THR A 298 -0.34 15.37 9.77
C THR A 298 -0.03 16.83 10.06
N ASN A 299 1.11 17.33 9.56
CA ASN A 299 1.39 18.77 9.57
C ASN A 299 0.51 19.54 8.58
N GLU A 300 0.10 18.86 7.51
CA GLU A 300 -0.74 19.37 6.44
C GLU A 300 -2.23 19.27 6.77
N VAL A 301 -3.02 20.14 6.14
CA VAL A 301 -4.48 20.09 6.14
C VAL A 301 -4.96 19.99 4.70
N PHE A 302 -6.05 19.25 4.50
CA PHE A 302 -6.52 18.86 3.19
C PHE A 302 -7.86 19.55 2.91
N HIS A 303 -7.89 20.39 1.87
CA HIS A 303 -9.15 20.93 1.36
C HIS A 303 -9.91 19.86 0.58
N GLN A 304 -11.21 20.11 0.35
CA GLN A 304 -12.11 19.20 -0.36
C GLN A 304 -11.72 18.82 -1.81
N TRP A 305 -10.75 19.50 -2.43
CA TRP A 305 -10.26 19.20 -3.79
C TRP A 305 -8.83 18.64 -3.78
N HIS A 306 -8.28 18.35 -2.60
CA HIS A 306 -6.98 17.73 -2.50
C HIS A 306 -7.07 16.30 -3.09
N PRO A 307 -6.05 15.79 -3.80
CA PRO A 307 -6.09 14.45 -4.39
C PRO A 307 -6.44 13.33 -3.39
N LEU A 308 -6.05 13.48 -2.12
CA LEU A 308 -6.47 12.60 -1.02
C LEU A 308 -7.99 12.53 -0.86
N MET A 309 -8.68 13.68 -0.88
CA MET A 309 -10.14 13.75 -0.74
C MET A 309 -10.84 13.15 -1.97
N ASP A 310 -10.32 13.41 -3.17
CA ASP A 310 -10.84 12.81 -4.40
C ASP A 310 -10.58 11.30 -4.48
N GLY A 311 -9.45 10.83 -3.93
CA GLY A 311 -9.17 9.42 -3.71
C GLY A 311 -10.23 8.78 -2.82
N LEU A 312 -10.48 9.38 -1.65
CA LEU A 312 -11.45 8.90 -0.67
C LEU A 312 -12.90 8.87 -1.16
N ARG A 313 -13.31 9.84 -1.99
CA ARG A 313 -14.65 9.83 -2.64
C ARG A 313 -14.82 8.65 -3.57
N ARG A 314 -13.78 8.37 -4.37
CA ARG A 314 -13.81 7.24 -5.32
C ARG A 314 -13.70 5.92 -4.59
N ARG A 315 -12.90 5.87 -3.53
CA ARG A 315 -12.50 4.66 -2.81
C ARG A 315 -12.38 4.98 -1.32
N PRO A 316 -13.29 4.46 -0.47
CA PRO A 316 -13.30 4.76 0.96
C PRO A 316 -12.18 4.02 1.70
N ARG A 317 -10.92 4.23 1.30
CA ARG A 317 -9.75 3.49 1.76
C ARG A 317 -8.47 4.31 1.56
N LEU A 318 -7.56 4.25 2.53
CA LEU A 318 -6.19 4.73 2.40
C LEU A 318 -5.19 3.60 2.63
N ARG A 319 -4.23 3.46 1.73
CA ARG A 319 -3.13 2.50 1.88
C ARG A 319 -1.94 3.15 2.54
N PHE A 320 -1.34 2.47 3.50
CA PHE A 320 -0.13 2.93 4.17
C PHE A 320 0.94 1.85 4.19
N LEU A 321 2.17 2.28 3.95
CA LEU A 321 3.36 1.67 4.53
C LEU A 321 3.54 2.19 5.94
N ILE A 322 3.82 1.29 6.87
CA ILE A 322 4.04 1.59 8.27
C ILE A 322 5.34 0.93 8.68
N ARG A 323 6.32 1.74 9.04
CA ARG A 323 7.62 1.26 9.51
C ARG A 323 7.65 1.40 11.01
N LEU A 324 7.97 0.32 11.71
CA LEU A 324 8.08 0.29 13.17
C LEU A 324 9.48 -0.13 13.55
N LYS A 325 10.05 0.58 14.53
CA LYS A 325 11.37 0.24 15.09
C LYS A 325 11.38 0.52 16.59
N PRO A 326 11.78 -0.44 17.43
CA PRO A 326 12.01 -0.18 18.85
C PRO A 326 13.00 0.97 19.06
N MET A 327 12.72 1.85 20.02
CA MET A 327 13.55 3.03 20.31
C MET A 327 14.97 2.67 20.74
N ASP A 328 15.15 1.54 21.40
CA ASP A 328 16.45 1.02 21.83
C ASP A 328 17.31 0.49 20.67
N SER A 329 16.72 0.31 19.48
CA SER A 329 17.39 -0.19 18.28
C SER A 329 17.97 0.94 17.40
N GLY A 330 17.97 2.19 17.88
CA GLY A 330 18.46 3.36 17.16
C GLY A 330 17.38 4.12 16.37
N PRO A 331 17.76 5.16 15.61
CA PRO A 331 16.80 6.00 14.90
C PRO A 331 16.06 5.23 13.79
N LEU A 332 14.81 5.64 13.53
CA LEU A 332 14.05 5.20 12.37
C LEU A 332 14.20 6.22 11.24
N ASP A 333 14.93 5.84 10.19
CA ASP A 333 15.07 6.67 9.00
C ASP A 333 13.73 6.81 8.27
N GLY A 334 13.45 7.97 7.69
CA GLY A 334 12.31 8.14 6.78
C GLY A 334 12.53 7.42 5.45
N MET A 335 11.44 7.16 4.71
CA MET A 335 11.53 6.72 3.30
C MET A 335 11.90 7.89 2.36
N CYS A 336 11.52 9.11 2.76
CA CYS A 336 11.64 10.30 1.95
C CYS A 336 12.76 11.20 2.48
N GLY A 337 13.64 11.71 1.61
CA GLY A 337 14.65 12.70 2.00
C GLY A 337 14.08 14.06 2.43
N CYS A 338 12.77 14.25 2.32
CA CYS A 338 12.02 15.44 2.74
C CYS A 338 11.57 15.38 4.22
N CYS A 339 11.81 14.24 4.87
CA CYS A 339 11.27 13.91 6.19
C CYS A 339 12.30 14.09 7.33
N GLY A 340 13.45 14.71 7.04
CA GLY A 340 14.58 14.92 7.95
C GLY A 340 14.65 16.31 8.57
#